data_AF-A0A1G5QJ99-F1
#
_entry.id   AF-A0A1G5QJ99-F1
#
_cell.length_a   1.000
_cell.length_b   1.000
_cell.length_c   1.000
_cell.angle_alpha   90.00
_cell.angle_beta   90.00
_cell.angle_gamma   90.00
#
_symmetry.space_group_name_H-M   'P 1'
#
loop_
_entity.id
_entity.type
_entity.pdbx_description
1 polymer ?
#
loop_
_entity_poly.entity_id
_entity_poly.type
_entity_poly.pdbx_seq_one_letter_code
_entity_poly.pdbx_strand_id
1 'polypeptide(L)'
;MINIKQYLSVLSVILISGCADPNEPLSPPKENQWITVEGVAPKYTEPHVSAVYISKDCLKYRFDSNMSPFKVPTYNGLRLDVKADPKTGYFQAKLPFNGGGRCKWKIDRAFVTVGYTDVLHLVKDAVQEEGAEGTGLTAFINDAVRTNLNETEALNIINYSPIIYPVLKMVERRPKRIFLQGQVAQRFFRLKLTPGAEWKITYKPKLDETKMPKITVTKKKEWVEYPNGHIETDTQTVDSRYIK
;
A
#
# COMPACT_ATOMS: atom_id res chain seq x y z
N MET A 1 -72.76 15.61 18.84
CA MET A 1 -71.91 14.60 18.20
C MET A 1 -71.20 15.27 17.03
N ILE A 2 -69.92 15.63 17.19
CA ILE A 2 -69.14 16.34 16.16
C ILE A 2 -68.27 15.32 15.43
N ASN A 3 -68.44 15.27 14.10
CA ASN A 3 -67.81 14.31 13.20
C ASN A 3 -66.46 14.87 12.73
N ILE A 4 -65.36 14.41 13.33
CA ILE A 4 -63.99 14.78 12.95
C ILE A 4 -63.48 13.72 11.98
N LYS A 5 -63.65 13.98 10.68
CA LYS A 5 -62.89 13.34 9.62
C LYS A 5 -62.51 14.39 8.59
N GLN A 6 -61.32 14.98 8.75
CA GLN A 6 -60.58 15.41 7.57
C GLN A 6 -59.07 15.31 7.80
N TYR A 7 -58.50 14.44 6.98
CA TYR A 7 -57.11 14.09 6.83
C TYR A 7 -56.24 15.33 6.55
N LEU A 8 -55.14 15.45 7.29
CA LEU A 8 -53.90 16.09 6.84
C LEU A 8 -52.75 15.52 7.69
N SER A 9 -52.41 14.26 7.43
CA SER A 9 -51.14 13.69 7.90
C SER A 9 -50.06 14.11 6.92
N VAL A 10 -49.46 15.28 7.18
CA VAL A 10 -48.20 15.68 6.54
C VAL A 10 -47.12 14.80 7.16
N LEU A 11 -46.77 13.71 6.48
CA LEU A 11 -45.61 12.89 6.82
C LEU A 11 -44.36 13.71 6.48
N SER A 12 -43.93 14.57 7.40
CA SER A 12 -42.58 15.15 7.38
C SER A 12 -41.58 14.02 7.54
N VAL A 13 -41.09 13.48 6.43
CA VAL A 13 -39.89 12.65 6.42
C VAL A 13 -38.74 13.60 6.73
N ILE A 14 -38.42 13.73 8.02
CA ILE A 14 -37.20 14.37 8.47
C ILE A 14 -36.07 13.45 8.00
N LEU A 15 -35.52 13.74 6.82
CA LEU A 15 -34.20 13.26 6.42
C LEU A 15 -33.21 13.90 7.40
N ILE A 16 -33.02 13.27 8.56
CA ILE A 16 -31.86 13.51 9.40
C ILE A 16 -30.65 13.21 8.49
N SER A 17 -30.08 14.27 7.93
CA SER A 17 -28.73 14.29 7.38
C SER A 17 -27.78 14.09 8.56
N GLY A 18 -27.81 12.89 9.15
CA GLY A 18 -26.83 12.47 10.13
C GLY A 18 -25.49 12.54 9.43
N CYS A 19 -24.57 13.33 10.00
CA CYS A 19 -23.17 13.36 9.61
C CYS A 19 -22.73 11.91 9.44
N ALA A 20 -22.40 11.53 8.20
CA ALA A 20 -21.94 10.17 7.94
C ALA A 20 -20.66 9.94 8.76
N ASP A 21 -20.63 8.84 9.50
CA ASP A 21 -19.52 8.50 10.41
C ASP A 21 -18.24 8.36 9.58
N PRO A 22 -17.16 9.08 9.92
CA PRO A 22 -15.88 8.94 9.21
C PRO A 22 -15.29 7.53 9.26
N ASN A 23 -15.79 6.65 10.12
CA ASN A 23 -15.42 5.23 10.24
C ASN A 23 -16.36 4.29 9.46
N GLU A 24 -17.28 4.80 8.64
CA GLU A 24 -18.18 3.98 7.84
C GLU A 24 -17.39 2.98 6.97
N PRO A 25 -17.77 1.69 6.95
CA PRO A 25 -17.08 0.69 6.15
C PRO A 25 -17.23 0.96 4.64
N LEU A 26 -16.35 0.33 3.87
CA LEU A 26 -16.51 0.22 2.43
C LEU A 26 -17.75 -0.63 2.12
N SER A 27 -18.59 -0.16 1.21
CA SER A 27 -19.74 -0.91 0.69
C SER A 27 -19.84 -0.68 -0.82
N PRO A 28 -18.97 -1.34 -1.60
CA PRO A 28 -18.91 -1.16 -3.04
C PRO A 28 -20.25 -1.53 -3.71
N PRO A 29 -20.70 -0.79 -4.73
CA PRO A 29 -21.91 -1.13 -5.47
C PRO A 29 -21.76 -2.47 -6.21
N LYS A 30 -22.88 -3.15 -6.51
CA LYS A 30 -22.90 -4.39 -7.30
C LYS A 30 -22.31 -4.19 -8.69
N GLU A 31 -22.73 -3.11 -9.36
CA GLU A 31 -22.14 -2.65 -10.61
C GLU A 31 -20.93 -1.78 -10.28
N ASN A 32 -19.74 -2.36 -10.41
CA ASN A 32 -18.48 -1.68 -10.16
C ASN A 32 -17.43 -2.14 -11.15
N GLN A 33 -16.56 -1.23 -11.55
CA GLN A 33 -15.37 -1.57 -12.31
C GLN A 33 -14.24 -1.87 -11.32
N TRP A 34 -13.45 -2.91 -11.60
CA TRP A 34 -12.48 -3.44 -10.67
C TRP A 34 -11.07 -3.27 -11.23
N ILE A 35 -10.14 -2.92 -10.36
CA ILE A 35 -8.71 -2.99 -10.67
C ILE A 35 -8.26 -4.40 -10.29
N THR A 36 -7.85 -5.18 -11.28
CA THR A 36 -7.27 -6.49 -11.04
C THR A 36 -5.82 -6.30 -10.61
N VAL A 37 -5.46 -6.86 -9.47
CA VAL A 37 -4.07 -6.92 -9.00
C VAL A 37 -3.63 -8.37 -9.12
N GLU A 38 -2.54 -8.63 -9.82
CA GLU A 38 -2.00 -9.98 -9.94
C GLU A 38 -0.49 -9.99 -9.96
N GLY A 39 0.10 -11.15 -9.80
CA GLY A 39 1.54 -11.24 -9.73
C GLY A 39 2.07 -12.63 -9.47
N VAL A 40 3.37 -12.68 -9.23
CA VAL A 40 4.08 -13.89 -8.80
C VAL A 40 4.95 -13.50 -7.61
N ALA A 41 4.65 -14.04 -6.43
CA ALA A 41 5.48 -13.92 -5.25
C ALA A 41 6.63 -14.96 -5.33
N PRO A 42 7.90 -14.53 -5.20
CA PRO A 42 9.03 -15.44 -5.12
C PRO A 42 8.91 -16.42 -3.95
N LYS A 43 9.66 -17.52 -4.01
CA LYS A 43 9.79 -18.46 -2.89
C LYS A 43 10.23 -17.71 -1.62
N TYR A 44 9.76 -18.18 -0.47
CA TYR A 44 10.02 -17.58 0.85
C TYR A 44 9.40 -16.19 1.05
N THR A 45 8.49 -15.77 0.15
CA THR A 45 7.80 -14.47 0.27
C THR A 45 6.28 -14.62 0.20
N GLU A 46 5.57 -13.65 0.78
CA GLU A 46 4.11 -13.55 0.73
C GLU A 46 3.71 -12.20 0.12
N PRO A 47 2.71 -12.17 -0.78
CA PRO A 47 2.20 -10.94 -1.35
C PRO A 47 1.26 -10.22 -0.38
N HIS A 48 1.28 -8.89 -0.42
CA HIS A 48 0.30 -8.06 0.27
C HIS A 48 -0.33 -7.08 -0.72
N VAL A 49 -1.65 -7.06 -0.74
CA VAL A 49 -2.44 -6.11 -1.53
C VAL A 49 -3.29 -5.28 -0.59
N SER A 50 -3.17 -3.97 -0.71
CA SER A 50 -3.98 -3.04 0.06
C SER A 50 -4.34 -1.81 -0.77
N ALA A 51 -5.30 -1.02 -0.28
CA ALA A 51 -5.70 0.23 -0.89
C ALA A 51 -6.08 1.24 0.18
N VAL A 52 -5.98 2.51 -0.19
CA VAL A 52 -6.52 3.63 0.59
C VAL A 52 -7.63 4.27 -0.24
N TYR A 53 -8.77 4.48 0.40
CA TYR A 53 -9.90 5.21 -0.15
C TYR A 53 -10.00 6.56 0.54
N ILE A 54 -10.42 7.57 -0.21
CA ILE A 54 -10.70 8.92 0.27
C ILE A 54 -12.19 9.21 0.17
N SER A 55 -12.71 9.93 1.16
CA SER A 55 -14.06 10.46 1.15
C SER A 55 -14.02 11.98 1.26
N LYS A 56 -14.73 12.66 0.35
CA LYS A 56 -14.99 14.12 0.43
C LYS A 56 -16.35 14.42 1.10
N ASP A 57 -17.15 13.40 1.39
CA ASP A 57 -18.49 13.54 1.98
C ASP A 57 -18.45 13.35 3.50
N CYS A 58 -17.85 12.25 3.96
CA CYS A 58 -17.43 12.10 5.35
C CYS A 58 -16.16 12.92 5.56
N LEU A 59 -16.27 13.92 6.43
CA LEU A 59 -15.19 14.83 6.78
C LEU A 59 -14.91 14.74 8.26
N LYS A 60 -13.65 14.93 8.65
CA LYS A 60 -13.25 15.03 10.06
C LYS A 60 -12.83 16.45 10.39
N TYR A 61 -13.07 16.86 11.63
CA TYR A 61 -12.60 18.14 12.14
C TYR A 61 -11.11 18.09 12.48
N ARG A 62 -10.42 19.16 12.15
CA ARG A 62 -9.05 19.49 12.57
C ARG A 62 -9.05 20.94 13.05
N PHE A 63 -8.05 21.29 13.84
CA PHE A 63 -7.83 22.66 14.29
C PHE A 63 -6.58 23.20 13.60
N ASP A 64 -6.64 24.45 13.15
CA ASP A 64 -5.46 25.15 12.64
C ASP A 64 -4.59 25.66 13.82
N SER A 65 -3.50 26.36 13.50
CA SER A 65 -2.60 26.94 14.50
C SER A 65 -3.27 27.97 15.41
N ASN A 66 -4.41 28.52 15.00
CA ASN A 66 -5.20 29.49 15.74
C ASN A 66 -6.36 28.83 16.51
N MET A 67 -6.35 27.51 16.66
CA MET A 67 -7.43 26.71 17.27
C MET A 67 -8.79 26.87 16.58
N SER A 68 -8.82 27.30 15.32
CA SER A 68 -10.06 27.40 14.53
C SER A 68 -10.37 26.05 13.88
N PRO A 69 -11.60 25.52 14.01
CA PRO A 69 -11.97 24.23 13.45
C PRO A 69 -12.15 24.33 11.93
N PHE A 70 -11.57 23.38 11.19
CA PHE A 70 -11.79 23.18 9.76
C PHE A 70 -12.01 21.70 9.43
N LYS A 71 -12.70 21.44 8.31
CA LYS A 71 -13.04 20.09 7.87
C LYS A 71 -12.04 19.59 6.84
N VAL A 72 -11.59 18.34 6.97
CA VAL A 72 -10.71 17.67 6.00
C VAL A 72 -11.30 16.32 5.56
N PRO A 73 -10.98 15.86 4.34
CA PRO A 73 -11.32 14.52 3.88
C PRO A 73 -10.90 13.42 4.85
N THR A 74 -11.68 12.35 4.92
CA THR A 74 -11.35 11.14 5.66
C THR A 74 -10.79 10.08 4.72
N TYR A 75 -10.09 9.10 5.31
CA TYR A 75 -9.47 8.01 4.58
C TYR A 75 -9.86 6.68 5.21
N ASN A 76 -10.03 5.66 4.38
CA ASN A 76 -10.31 4.29 4.81
C ASN A 76 -9.32 3.33 4.16
N GLY A 77 -8.66 2.50 4.97
CA GLY A 77 -7.69 1.53 4.52
C GLY A 77 -8.33 0.16 4.31
N LEU A 78 -8.07 -0.45 3.17
CA LEU A 78 -8.47 -1.83 2.85
C LEU A 78 -7.21 -2.68 2.77
N ARG A 79 -7.09 -3.71 3.61
CA ARG A 79 -6.06 -4.75 3.48
C ARG A 79 -6.76 -6.05 3.09
N LEU A 80 -6.31 -6.68 2.02
CA LEU A 80 -6.86 -7.95 1.55
C LEU A 80 -6.02 -9.11 2.09
N ASP A 81 -6.68 -10.20 2.49
CA ASP A 81 -6.04 -11.49 2.72
C ASP A 81 -5.79 -12.14 1.35
N VAL A 82 -4.56 -12.03 0.85
CA VAL A 82 -4.15 -12.53 -0.47
C VAL A 82 -3.15 -13.64 -0.27
N LYS A 83 -3.44 -14.81 -0.86
CA LYS A 83 -2.55 -15.97 -0.79
C LYS A 83 -1.97 -16.25 -2.17
N ALA A 84 -0.68 -16.54 -2.20
CA ALA A 84 -0.02 -17.03 -3.40
C ALA A 84 -0.22 -18.55 -3.52
N ASP A 85 -0.34 -19.03 -4.76
CA ASP A 85 -0.25 -20.45 -5.04
C ASP A 85 1.13 -20.98 -4.63
N PRO A 86 1.22 -22.05 -3.82
CA PRO A 86 2.48 -22.49 -3.23
C PRO A 86 3.47 -23.08 -4.23
N LYS A 87 3.03 -23.46 -5.43
CA LYS A 87 3.88 -24.05 -6.47
C LYS A 87 4.41 -23.01 -7.45
N THR A 88 3.54 -22.08 -7.83
CA THR A 88 3.79 -21.10 -8.90
C THR A 88 4.07 -19.70 -8.36
N GLY A 89 3.73 -19.42 -7.10
CA GLY A 89 3.77 -18.08 -6.51
C GLY A 89 2.67 -17.15 -7.01
N TYR A 90 1.79 -17.61 -7.92
CA TYR A 90 0.78 -16.75 -8.53
C TYR A 90 -0.23 -16.26 -7.48
N PHE A 91 -0.56 -14.98 -7.53
CA PHE A 91 -1.61 -14.41 -6.70
C PHE A 91 -2.49 -13.46 -7.52
N GLN A 92 -3.73 -13.31 -7.10
CA GLN A 92 -4.68 -12.37 -7.69
C GLN A 92 -5.61 -11.80 -6.61
N ALA A 93 -5.94 -10.52 -6.76
CA ALA A 93 -6.90 -9.80 -5.95
C ALA A 93 -7.66 -8.79 -6.82
N LYS A 94 -8.79 -8.29 -6.31
CA LYS A 94 -9.57 -7.23 -6.97
C LYS A 94 -9.82 -6.09 -6.00
N LEU A 95 -9.55 -4.87 -6.46
CA LEU A 95 -9.82 -3.65 -5.72
C LEU A 95 -11.01 -2.93 -6.36
N PRO A 96 -12.06 -2.59 -5.60
CA PRO A 96 -13.19 -1.85 -6.14
C PRO A 96 -12.76 -0.43 -6.48
N PHE A 97 -13.06 0.05 -7.69
CA PHE A 97 -12.75 1.44 -8.03
C PHE A 97 -13.60 2.42 -7.22
N ASN A 98 -14.89 2.10 -7.07
CA ASN A 98 -15.78 2.80 -6.16
C ASN A 98 -15.94 1.99 -4.86
N GLY A 99 -15.44 2.52 -3.74
CA GLY A 99 -15.58 1.91 -2.42
C GLY A 99 -16.99 2.07 -1.82
N GLY A 100 -17.81 2.96 -2.39
CA GLY A 100 -19.23 3.11 -2.07
C GLY A 100 -19.50 3.49 -0.62
N GLY A 101 -20.58 2.94 -0.05
CA GLY A 101 -21.06 3.27 1.30
C GLY A 101 -21.58 4.69 1.45
N ARG A 102 -21.96 5.06 2.68
CA ARG A 102 -22.51 6.39 2.99
C ARG A 102 -21.51 7.53 2.76
N CYS A 103 -20.22 7.23 2.87
CA CYS A 103 -19.13 8.18 2.63
C CYS A 103 -18.74 8.32 1.15
N LYS A 104 -19.36 7.56 0.24
CA LYS A 104 -19.01 7.54 -1.19
C LYS A 104 -17.50 7.40 -1.41
N TRP A 105 -16.90 6.40 -0.75
CA TRP A 105 -15.47 6.14 -0.77
C TRP A 105 -14.96 5.98 -2.21
N LYS A 106 -13.89 6.69 -2.55
CA LYS A 106 -13.21 6.58 -3.86
C LYS A 106 -11.80 6.08 -3.65
N ILE A 107 -11.33 5.15 -4.48
CA ILE A 107 -9.96 4.68 -4.38
C ILE A 107 -8.99 5.84 -4.66
N ASP A 108 -7.99 5.99 -3.81
CA ASP A 108 -6.96 7.03 -3.89
C ASP A 108 -5.61 6.39 -4.24
N ARG A 109 -5.27 5.29 -3.56
CA ARG A 109 -4.02 4.55 -3.76
C ARG A 109 -4.24 3.05 -3.71
N ALA A 110 -3.50 2.31 -4.52
CA ALA A 110 -3.34 0.87 -4.42
C ALA A 110 -1.88 0.53 -4.11
N PHE A 111 -1.66 -0.49 -3.29
CA PHE A 111 -0.34 -0.97 -2.88
C PHE A 111 -0.23 -2.46 -3.19
N VAL A 112 0.91 -2.85 -3.75
CA VAL A 112 1.26 -4.24 -3.99
C VAL A 112 2.70 -4.44 -3.55
N THR A 113 2.92 -5.28 -2.55
CA THR A 113 4.26 -5.60 -2.03
C THR A 113 4.43 -7.10 -1.87
N VAL A 114 5.69 -7.56 -1.77
CA VAL A 114 6.02 -8.89 -1.27
C VAL A 114 6.96 -8.75 -0.09
N GLY A 115 6.78 -9.59 0.93
CA GLY A 115 7.63 -9.64 2.11
C GLY A 115 8.13 -11.03 2.42
N TYR A 116 9.27 -11.17 3.09
CA TYR A 116 9.77 -12.48 3.52
C TYR A 116 8.81 -13.15 4.50
N THR A 117 8.69 -14.47 4.40
CA THR A 117 7.98 -15.34 5.38
C THR A 117 8.96 -16.17 6.21
N ASP A 118 10.15 -16.42 5.66
CA ASP A 118 11.25 -17.12 6.32
C ASP A 118 12.53 -16.37 6.00
N VAL A 119 13.26 -15.97 7.04
CA VAL A 119 14.58 -15.32 6.91
C VAL A 119 15.69 -16.16 7.53
N LEU A 120 15.33 -17.27 8.19
CA LEU A 120 16.27 -18.15 8.88
C LEU A 120 17.05 -19.01 7.90
N HIS A 121 16.50 -19.27 6.70
CA HIS A 121 17.24 -19.94 5.62
C HIS A 121 18.40 -19.08 5.08
N LEU A 122 18.34 -17.76 5.25
CA LEU A 122 19.40 -16.83 4.84
C LEU A 122 20.47 -16.68 5.92
N VAL A 123 20.05 -16.33 7.14
CA VAL A 123 20.97 -16.05 8.24
C VAL A 123 20.41 -16.60 9.54
N LYS A 124 21.20 -17.45 10.20
CA LYS A 124 20.86 -17.98 11.52
C LYS A 124 20.66 -16.84 12.53
N ASP A 125 19.61 -16.98 13.35
CA ASP A 125 19.21 -16.04 14.41
C ASP A 125 18.83 -14.64 13.91
N ALA A 126 18.54 -14.50 12.61
CA ALA A 126 17.97 -13.28 12.05
C ALA A 126 16.45 -13.22 12.29
N VAL A 127 15.95 -12.01 12.45
CA VAL A 127 14.52 -11.69 12.49
C VAL A 127 14.16 -10.80 11.31
N GLN A 128 12.89 -10.75 10.94
CA GLN A 128 12.42 -9.79 9.95
C GLN A 128 12.43 -8.37 10.57
N GLU A 129 12.79 -7.35 9.78
CA GLU A 129 12.66 -5.96 10.24
C GLU A 129 11.20 -5.52 10.21
N GLU A 130 10.60 -5.33 11.39
CA GLU A 130 9.24 -4.82 11.54
C GLU A 130 9.04 -3.52 10.76
N GLY A 131 7.97 -3.46 9.96
CA GLY A 131 7.64 -2.28 9.15
C GLY A 131 8.49 -2.08 7.89
N ALA A 132 9.52 -2.91 7.66
CA ALA A 132 10.26 -3.02 6.40
C ALA A 132 10.06 -4.40 5.76
N GLU A 133 8.95 -5.06 6.10
CA GLU A 133 8.68 -6.45 5.75
C GLU A 133 8.68 -6.72 4.25
N GLY A 134 8.38 -5.71 3.41
CA GLY A 134 8.27 -5.90 1.97
C GLY A 134 8.60 -4.70 1.09
N THR A 135 8.77 -4.99 -0.19
CA THR A 135 9.03 -4.03 -1.27
C THR A 135 8.05 -4.22 -2.41
N GLY A 136 7.72 -3.15 -3.13
CA GLY A 136 6.87 -3.24 -4.31
C GLY A 136 6.53 -1.89 -4.92
N LEU A 137 5.23 -1.65 -5.10
CA LEU A 137 4.74 -0.45 -5.77
C LEU A 137 3.53 0.17 -5.07
N THR A 138 3.42 1.49 -5.26
CA THR A 138 2.23 2.28 -4.95
C THR A 138 1.70 2.87 -6.25
N ALA A 139 0.44 2.64 -6.57
CA ALA A 139 -0.26 3.28 -7.67
C ALA A 139 -1.20 4.36 -7.13
N PHE A 140 -0.92 5.62 -7.45
CA PHE A 140 -1.82 6.76 -7.24
C PHE A 140 -2.86 6.76 -8.36
N ILE A 141 -4.14 6.66 -8.00
CA ILE A 141 -5.21 6.49 -8.96
C ILE A 141 -5.70 7.86 -9.43
N ASN A 142 -5.77 8.06 -10.76
CA ASN A 142 -6.29 9.27 -11.38
C ASN A 142 -5.69 10.56 -10.77
N ASP A 143 -6.54 11.40 -10.19
CA ASP A 143 -6.27 12.72 -9.63
C ASP A 143 -5.90 12.69 -8.13
N ALA A 144 -5.56 11.52 -7.57
CA ALA A 144 -5.04 11.42 -6.20
C ALA A 144 -3.93 12.46 -5.94
N VAL A 145 -3.89 13.05 -4.75
CA VAL A 145 -2.95 14.15 -4.48
C VAL A 145 -1.51 13.68 -4.71
N ARG A 146 -0.75 14.43 -5.52
CA ARG A 146 0.68 14.17 -5.72
C ARG A 146 1.40 14.39 -4.40
N THR A 147 1.95 13.31 -3.87
CA THR A 147 2.77 13.32 -2.65
C THR A 147 4.22 12.94 -2.94
N ASN A 148 4.53 12.53 -4.18
CA ASN A 148 5.87 12.23 -4.64
C ASN A 148 6.11 12.82 -6.04
N LEU A 149 7.28 13.40 -6.28
CA LEU A 149 7.65 14.00 -7.57
C LEU A 149 8.13 12.96 -8.59
N ASN A 150 8.50 11.76 -8.14
CA ASN A 150 9.10 10.70 -8.98
C ASN A 150 8.09 9.60 -9.37
N GLU A 151 6.86 9.98 -9.67
CA GLU A 151 5.81 9.05 -10.12
C GLU A 151 5.98 8.69 -11.60
N THR A 152 5.89 7.41 -11.95
CA THR A 152 5.86 6.95 -13.35
C THR A 152 4.42 6.95 -13.86
N GLU A 153 4.15 7.67 -14.94
CA GLU A 153 2.80 7.69 -15.55
C GLU A 153 2.48 6.33 -16.20
N ALA A 154 1.27 5.84 -15.97
CA ALA A 154 0.72 4.62 -16.56
C ALA A 154 -0.76 4.83 -16.92
N LEU A 155 -1.22 4.18 -17.99
CA LEU A 155 -2.61 4.23 -18.45
C LEU A 155 -3.21 2.83 -18.40
N ASN A 156 -4.25 2.65 -17.60
CA ASN A 156 -5.03 1.42 -17.37
C ASN A 156 -4.25 0.22 -16.79
N ILE A 157 -3.00 0.02 -17.20
CA ILE A 157 -2.20 -1.15 -16.88
C ILE A 157 -0.83 -0.73 -16.33
N ILE A 158 -0.42 -1.36 -15.22
CA ILE A 158 0.96 -1.35 -14.71
C ILE A 158 1.53 -2.75 -14.86
N ASN A 159 2.72 -2.87 -15.46
CA ASN A 159 3.53 -4.08 -15.43
C ASN A 159 4.85 -3.74 -14.74
N TYR A 160 5.07 -4.29 -13.54
CA TYR A 160 6.27 -4.05 -12.75
C TYR A 160 6.93 -5.36 -12.34
N SER A 161 8.19 -5.54 -12.71
CA SER A 161 8.94 -6.78 -12.49
C SER A 161 10.37 -6.48 -12.04
N PRO A 162 10.56 -5.91 -10.84
CA PRO A 162 11.87 -5.54 -10.35
C PRO A 162 12.68 -6.76 -9.94
N ILE A 163 14.01 -6.61 -9.91
CA ILE A 163 14.84 -7.49 -9.10
C ILE A 163 14.85 -6.94 -7.67
N ILE A 164 14.69 -7.84 -6.71
CA ILE A 164 14.69 -7.52 -5.27
C ILE A 164 15.77 -8.37 -4.59
N TYR A 165 16.38 -7.80 -3.55
CA TYR A 165 17.51 -8.39 -2.84
C TYR A 165 17.23 -8.46 -1.34
N PRO A 166 17.68 -9.50 -0.63
CA PRO A 166 17.78 -9.42 0.82
C PRO A 166 18.82 -8.38 1.23
N VAL A 167 18.56 -7.68 2.33
CA VAL A 167 19.53 -6.82 3.00
C VAL A 167 19.66 -7.28 4.45
N LEU A 168 20.89 -7.52 4.89
CA LEU A 168 21.21 -7.88 6.26
C LEU A 168 21.60 -6.63 7.06
N LYS A 169 20.86 -6.33 8.12
CA LYS A 169 21.14 -5.23 9.03
C LYS A 169 21.60 -5.74 10.39
N MET A 170 22.82 -5.35 10.77
CA MET A 170 23.48 -5.72 12.00
C MET A 170 23.69 -4.48 12.85
N VAL A 171 22.93 -4.35 13.93
CA VAL A 171 23.08 -3.24 14.88
C VAL A 171 23.63 -3.80 16.17
N GLU A 172 24.68 -3.16 16.71
CA GLU A 172 25.32 -3.56 17.96
C GLU A 172 24.27 -3.78 19.08
N ARG A 173 24.31 -4.95 19.72
CA ARG A 173 23.38 -5.37 20.79
C ARG A 173 21.91 -5.51 20.37
N ARG A 174 21.61 -5.60 19.08
CA ARG A 174 20.28 -5.92 18.55
C ARG A 174 20.33 -7.22 17.75
N PRO A 175 19.19 -7.93 17.64
CA PRO A 175 19.08 -9.05 16.71
C PRO A 175 19.47 -8.62 15.28
N LYS A 176 20.04 -9.57 14.52
CA LYS A 176 20.25 -9.40 13.08
C LYS A 176 18.89 -9.27 12.42
N ARG A 177 18.76 -8.33 11.50
CA ARG A 177 17.51 -8.05 10.81
C ARG A 177 17.66 -8.27 9.32
N ILE A 178 16.66 -8.86 8.69
CA ILE A 178 16.59 -9.02 7.24
C ILE A 178 15.33 -8.33 6.71
N PHE A 179 15.49 -7.62 5.60
CA PHE A 179 14.39 -7.04 4.84
C PHE A 179 14.66 -7.14 3.34
N LEU A 180 13.62 -6.88 2.53
CA LEU A 180 13.71 -6.86 1.08
C LEU A 180 13.91 -5.44 0.57
N GLN A 181 14.79 -5.30 -0.42
CA GLN A 181 15.00 -4.04 -1.11
C GLN A 181 15.07 -4.25 -2.62
N GLY A 182 14.21 -3.56 -3.37
CA GLY A 182 14.36 -3.39 -4.81
C GLY A 182 15.37 -2.31 -5.18
N GLN A 183 15.49 -2.00 -6.48
CA GLN A 183 16.30 -0.86 -6.94
C GLN A 183 15.93 0.45 -6.23
N VAL A 184 14.65 0.60 -5.91
CA VAL A 184 14.09 1.61 -5.02
C VAL A 184 13.31 0.89 -3.93
N ALA A 185 13.19 1.48 -2.73
CA ALA A 185 12.41 0.90 -1.64
C ALA A 185 10.95 0.63 -2.04
N GLN A 186 10.35 1.60 -2.73
CA GLN A 186 8.98 1.55 -3.26
C GLN A 186 8.93 2.27 -4.61
N ARG A 187 8.31 1.66 -5.62
CA ARG A 187 8.08 2.33 -6.92
C ARG A 187 6.73 3.04 -6.93
N PHE A 188 6.72 4.31 -7.31
CA PHE A 188 5.51 5.11 -7.38
C PHE A 188 5.03 5.23 -8.83
N PHE A 189 3.74 4.95 -9.05
CA PHE A 189 3.08 5.10 -10.33
C PHE A 189 1.89 6.05 -10.23
N ARG A 190 1.65 6.80 -11.30
CA ARG A 190 0.41 7.55 -11.53
C ARG A 190 -0.42 6.76 -12.53
N LEU A 191 -1.44 6.05 -12.04
CA LEU A 191 -2.29 5.20 -12.85
C LEU A 191 -3.57 5.92 -13.24
N LYS A 192 -3.66 6.36 -14.50
CA LYS A 192 -4.87 6.92 -15.08
C LYS A 192 -5.76 5.80 -15.58
N LEU A 193 -7.04 5.86 -15.23
CA LEU A 193 -8.03 4.81 -15.51
C LEU A 193 -9.10 5.35 -16.45
N THR A 194 -9.21 4.75 -17.64
CA THR A 194 -10.25 5.05 -18.63
C THR A 194 -11.49 4.20 -18.33
N PRO A 195 -12.69 4.80 -18.16
CA PRO A 195 -13.92 4.05 -17.96
C PRO A 195 -14.14 2.98 -19.04
N GLY A 196 -14.57 1.78 -18.62
CA GLY A 196 -14.81 0.65 -19.52
C GLY A 196 -13.57 -0.12 -20.01
N ALA A 197 -12.35 0.39 -19.79
CA ALA A 197 -11.13 -0.34 -20.11
C ALA A 197 -10.81 -1.45 -19.09
N GLU A 198 -9.97 -2.42 -19.47
CA GLU A 198 -9.37 -3.32 -18.50
C GLU A 198 -8.40 -2.55 -17.59
N TRP A 199 -8.56 -2.67 -16.27
CA TRP A 199 -7.66 -2.06 -15.30
C TRP A 199 -6.86 -3.13 -14.56
N LYS A 200 -5.54 -3.04 -14.64
CA LYS A 200 -4.65 -4.09 -14.14
C LYS A 200 -3.35 -3.57 -13.54
N ILE A 201 -2.94 -4.19 -12.45
CA ILE A 201 -1.62 -4.00 -11.84
C ILE A 201 -0.97 -5.39 -11.73
N THR A 202 0.11 -5.58 -12.47
CA THR A 202 0.88 -6.82 -12.47
C THR A 202 2.21 -6.61 -11.76
N TYR A 203 2.45 -7.34 -10.67
CA TYR A 203 3.68 -7.30 -9.88
C TYR A 203 4.39 -8.66 -9.86
N LYS A 204 5.53 -8.76 -10.55
CA LYS A 204 6.30 -10.01 -10.72
C LYS A 204 7.76 -9.81 -10.36
N PRO A 205 8.09 -9.56 -9.08
CA PRO A 205 9.48 -9.37 -8.69
C PRO A 205 10.28 -10.66 -8.87
N LYS A 206 11.59 -10.51 -9.11
CA LYS A 206 12.56 -11.60 -9.09
C LYS A 206 13.45 -11.44 -7.86
N LEU A 207 13.40 -12.42 -6.96
CA LEU A 207 14.28 -12.44 -5.79
C LEU A 207 15.67 -12.97 -6.18
N ASP A 208 16.71 -12.22 -5.86
CA ASP A 208 18.11 -12.63 -6.03
C ASP A 208 18.81 -12.67 -4.67
N GLU A 209 18.81 -13.85 -4.05
CA GLU A 209 19.45 -14.08 -2.75
C GLU A 209 20.97 -14.26 -2.87
N THR A 210 21.53 -14.30 -4.09
CA THR A 210 22.99 -14.40 -4.29
C THR A 210 23.70 -13.09 -3.97
N LYS A 211 22.95 -11.98 -3.95
CA LYS A 211 23.43 -10.65 -3.64
C LYS A 211 22.75 -10.14 -2.38
N MET A 212 23.53 -9.99 -1.32
CA MET A 212 23.03 -9.53 -0.02
C MET A 212 23.94 -8.45 0.56
N PRO A 213 23.60 -7.16 0.40
CA PRO A 213 24.26 -6.08 1.10
C PRO A 213 24.13 -6.22 2.62
N LYS A 214 25.15 -5.75 3.34
CA LYS A 214 25.21 -5.81 4.80
C LYS A 214 25.37 -4.41 5.37
N ILE A 215 24.37 -3.96 6.11
CA ILE A 215 24.44 -2.74 6.91
C ILE A 215 25.01 -3.11 8.28
N THR A 216 26.07 -2.44 8.71
CA THR A 216 26.61 -2.58 10.07
C THR A 216 26.54 -1.26 10.80
N VAL A 217 25.96 -1.26 12.00
CA VAL A 217 25.84 -0.07 12.86
C VAL A 217 26.43 -0.39 14.23
N THR A 218 27.43 0.38 14.61
CA THR A 218 28.09 0.32 15.92
C THR A 218 27.91 1.66 16.65
N LYS A 219 28.32 1.73 17.92
CA LYS A 219 28.34 3.01 18.65
C LYS A 219 29.20 4.10 18.00
N LYS A 220 30.20 3.74 17.19
CA LYS A 220 31.20 4.69 16.66
C LYS A 220 31.07 4.95 15.17
N LYS A 221 30.55 3.98 14.42
CA LYS A 221 30.55 4.00 12.96
C LYS A 221 29.41 3.17 12.38
N GLU A 222 29.04 3.51 11.17
CA GLU A 222 28.11 2.76 10.34
C GLU A 222 28.67 2.64 8.92
N TRP A 223 28.35 1.53 8.24
CA TRP A 223 28.74 1.31 6.86
C TRP A 223 27.84 0.27 6.19
N VAL A 224 27.85 0.28 4.86
CA VAL A 224 27.25 -0.73 4.00
C VAL A 224 28.35 -1.46 3.25
N GLU A 225 28.38 -2.79 3.39
CA GLU A 225 29.24 -3.70 2.62
C GLU A 225 28.40 -4.35 1.51
N TYR A 226 28.88 -4.27 0.27
CA TYR A 226 28.20 -4.81 -0.90
C TYR A 226 28.81 -6.15 -1.34
N PRO A 227 28.05 -7.00 -2.07
CA PRO A 227 28.53 -8.33 -2.50
C PRO A 227 29.83 -8.33 -3.31
N ASN A 228 30.13 -7.23 -4.00
CA ASN A 228 31.36 -7.05 -4.77
C ASN A 228 32.57 -6.58 -3.93
N GLY A 229 32.43 -6.47 -2.62
CA GLY A 229 33.46 -5.97 -1.70
C GLY A 229 33.55 -4.44 -1.58
N HIS A 230 32.71 -3.68 -2.30
CA HIS A 230 32.60 -2.24 -2.10
C HIS A 230 32.07 -1.92 -0.69
N ILE A 231 32.57 -0.86 -0.08
CA ILE A 231 32.15 -0.39 1.24
C ILE A 231 31.86 1.10 1.17
N GLU A 232 30.67 1.50 1.64
CA GLU A 232 30.31 2.90 1.88
C GLU A 232 30.23 3.16 3.38
N THR A 233 31.02 4.09 3.89
CA THR A 233 31.02 4.47 5.31
C THR A 233 30.05 5.61 5.58
N ASP A 234 29.70 5.80 6.85
CA ASP A 234 28.87 6.90 7.34
C ASP A 234 27.47 6.92 6.72
N THR A 235 26.96 5.73 6.39
CA THR A 235 25.61 5.51 5.87
C THR A 235 25.06 4.15 6.29
N GLN A 236 23.73 4.09 6.42
CA GLN A 236 22.95 2.85 6.51
C GLN A 236 22.12 2.61 5.24
N THR A 237 22.20 3.52 4.27
CA THR A 237 21.40 3.48 3.04
C THR A 237 22.10 2.59 2.02
N VAL A 238 21.41 1.54 1.59
CA VAL A 238 21.89 0.67 0.51
C VAL A 238 21.60 1.34 -0.83
N ASP A 239 22.66 1.61 -1.59
CA ASP A 239 22.59 2.05 -2.98
C ASP A 239 22.57 0.83 -3.90
N SER A 240 21.46 0.68 -4.61
CA SER A 240 21.23 -0.46 -5.51
C SER A 240 22.23 -0.54 -6.67
N ARG A 241 22.95 0.55 -7.00
CA ARG A 241 23.97 0.58 -8.05
C ARG A 241 25.19 -0.28 -7.75
N TYR A 242 25.46 -0.58 -6.47
CA TYR A 242 26.58 -1.42 -6.05
C TYR A 242 26.17 -2.87 -5.77
N ILE A 243 24.88 -3.20 -5.89
CA ILE A 243 24.37 -4.58 -5.82
C ILE A 243 24.63 -5.25 -7.18
N LYS A 244 25.89 -5.53 -7.48
CA LYS A 244 26.36 -6.15 -8.72
C LYS A 244 26.72 -7.61 -8.53
#